data_AF-A0A843CKP9-F1
#
_entry.id   AF-A0A843CKP9-F1
#
_cell.length_a   1.000
_cell.length_b   1.000
_cell.length_c   1.000
_cell.angle_alpha   90.00
_cell.angle_beta   90.00
_cell.angle_gamma   90.00
#
_symmetry.space_group_name_H-M   'P 1'
#
loop_
_entity.id
_entity.type
_entity.pdbx_description
1 polymer ?
#
loop_
_entity_poly.entity_id
_entity_poly.type
_entity_poly.pdbx_seq_one_letter_code
_entity_poly.pdbx_strand_id
1 'polypeptide(L)'
;MALFLCFFAFTAMLLMTYRDLRIFHRTGYLSYRKGAFQSLIASVFCMIGCIVLVSTNLSGTFIALLFVFIGTLINKKGKREQVFTTAGTFARLTGKTDIVRDVRKKDDF
;
A
#
# COMPACT_ATOMS: atom_id res chain seq x y z
N MET A 1 -4.17 21.56 -10.11
CA MET A 1 -4.52 20.22 -10.61
C MET A 1 -3.47 19.16 -10.25
N ALA A 2 -2.18 19.33 -10.59
CA ALA A 2 -1.11 18.37 -10.26
C ALA A 2 -0.95 18.07 -8.76
N LEU A 3 -1.11 19.08 -7.90
CA LEU A 3 -1.01 18.90 -6.45
C LEU A 3 -2.07 17.93 -5.90
N PHE A 4 -3.30 17.99 -6.43
CA PHE A 4 -4.36 17.04 -6.08
C PHE A 4 -4.02 15.61 -6.49
N LEU A 5 -3.41 15.42 -7.67
CA LEU A 5 -3.00 14.09 -8.13
C LEU A 5 -1.90 13.51 -7.24
N CYS A 6 -0.89 14.30 -6.88
CA CYS A 6 0.19 13.83 -6.01
C CYS A 6 -0.33 13.49 -4.60
N PHE A 7 -1.21 14.33 -4.03
CA PHE A 7 -1.86 14.04 -2.75
C PHE A 7 -2.73 12.79 -2.81
N PHE A 8 -3.56 12.67 -3.85
CA PHE A 8 -4.42 11.50 -4.04
C PHE A 8 -3.60 10.21 -4.16
N ALA A 9 -2.53 10.23 -4.94
CA ALA A 9 -1.62 9.09 -5.08
C ALA A 9 -0.96 8.74 -3.73
N PHE A 10 -0.46 9.73 -3.01
CA PHE A 10 0.14 9.54 -1.68
C PHE A 10 -0.84 8.91 -0.69
N THR A 11 -2.06 9.46 -0.58
CA THR A 11 -3.11 8.92 0.29
C THR A 11 -3.51 7.50 -0.12
N ALA A 12 -3.66 7.23 -1.42
CA ALA A 12 -3.99 5.90 -1.92
C ALA A 12 -2.91 4.86 -1.54
N MET A 13 -1.63 5.21 -1.65
CA MET A 13 -0.52 4.35 -1.24
C MET A 13 -0.53 4.06 0.26
N LEU A 14 -0.81 5.06 1.10
CA LEU A 14 -0.95 4.87 2.55
C LEU A 14 -2.12 3.95 2.91
N LEU A 15 -3.27 4.12 2.26
CA LEU A 15 -4.44 3.26 2.49
C LEU A 15 -4.16 1.81 2.09
N MET A 16 -3.44 1.60 0.98
CA MET A 16 -2.97 0.27 0.57
C MET A 16 -2.04 -0.34 1.62
N THR A 17 -1.08 0.43 2.14
CA THR A 17 -0.16 -0.01 3.20
C THR A 17 -0.90 -0.41 4.47
N TYR A 18 -1.85 0.42 4.92
CA TYR A 18 -2.64 0.14 6.11
C TYR A 18 -3.52 -1.10 5.96
N ARG A 19 -4.18 -1.26 4.80
CA ARG A 19 -4.98 -2.46 4.50
C ARG A 19 -4.12 -3.72 4.51
N ASP A 20 -2.97 -3.68 3.85
CA ASP A 20 -2.07 -4.82 3.76
C ASP A 20 -1.47 -5.17 5.14
N LEU A 21 -1.17 -4.18 5.98
CA LEU A 21 -0.73 -4.38 7.37
C LEU A 21 -1.83 -4.99 8.25
N ARG A 22 -3.08 -4.55 8.09
CA ARG A 22 -4.24 -5.11 8.81
C ARG A 22 -4.48 -6.57 8.43
N ILE A 23 -4.34 -6.92 7.15
CA ILE A 23 -4.41 -8.31 6.68
C ILE A 23 -3.26 -9.13 7.28
N PHE A 24 -2.04 -8.59 7.29
CA PHE A 24 -0.89 -9.25 7.92
C PHE A 24 -1.14 -9.51 9.41
N HIS A 25 -1.67 -8.52 10.14
CA HIS A 25 -1.97 -8.67 11.56
C HIS A 25 -3.01 -9.78 11.83
N ARG A 26 -3.97 -10.00 10.92
CA ARG A 26 -5.00 -11.05 11.07
C ARG A 26 -4.56 -12.45 10.64
N THR A 27 -3.71 -12.53 9.62
CA THR A 27 -3.39 -13.80 8.94
C THR A 27 -1.96 -14.30 9.23
N GLY A 28 -1.02 -13.39 9.52
CA GLY A 28 0.39 -13.71 9.73
C GLY A 28 1.19 -13.99 8.46
N TYR A 29 0.59 -13.89 7.26
CA TYR A 29 1.26 -14.20 6.00
C TYR A 29 2.36 -13.19 5.64
N LEU A 30 3.61 -13.66 5.59
CA LEU A 30 4.78 -12.84 5.24
C LEU A 30 4.67 -12.15 3.87
N SER A 31 3.93 -12.74 2.93
CA SER A 31 3.65 -12.16 1.61
C SER A 31 2.91 -10.82 1.70
N TYR A 32 2.02 -10.66 2.69
CA TYR A 32 1.30 -9.41 2.94
C TYR A 32 2.19 -8.35 3.60
N ARG A 33 3.12 -8.77 4.46
CA ARG A 33 4.14 -7.88 5.03
C ARG A 33 5.03 -7.30 3.93
N LYS A 34 5.53 -8.13 3.00
CA LYS A 34 6.35 -7.67 1.87
C LYS A 34 5.60 -6.66 0.99
N GLY A 35 4.31 -6.92 0.72
CA GLY A 35 3.45 -5.98 -0.01
C GLY A 35 3.29 -4.63 0.70
N ALA A 36 3.03 -4.64 2.01
CA ALA A 36 2.91 -3.41 2.81
C ALA A 36 4.21 -2.59 2.82
N PHE A 37 5.38 -3.25 2.89
CA PHE A 37 6.67 -2.55 2.80
C PHE A 37 6.88 -1.91 1.42
N GLN A 38 6.51 -2.60 0.33
CA GLN A 38 6.63 -2.04 -1.02
C GLN A 38 5.74 -0.81 -1.21
N SER A 39 4.49 -0.84 -0.72
CA SER A 39 3.59 0.30 -0.79
C SER A 39 4.04 1.46 0.12
N LEU A 40 4.68 1.16 1.26
CA LEU A 40 5.30 2.17 2.11
C LEU A 40 6.45 2.89 1.38
N ILE A 41 7.36 2.14 0.75
CA ILE A 41 8.45 2.72 -0.05
C ILE A 41 7.87 3.56 -1.20
N ALA A 42 6.86 3.05 -1.91
CA ALA A 42 6.17 3.79 -2.96
C ALA A 42 5.55 5.11 -2.46
N SER A 43 5.03 5.13 -1.23
CA SER A 43 4.47 6.35 -0.62
C SER A 43 5.54 7.42 -0.37
N VAL A 44 6.77 7.03 -0.04
CA VAL A 44 7.90 7.96 0.13
C VAL A 44 8.26 8.63 -1.20
N PHE A 45 8.29 7.88 -2.30
CA PHE A 45 8.49 8.46 -3.63
C PHE A 45 7.38 9.45 -4.01
N CYS A 46 6.12 9.14 -3.69
CA CYS A 46 5.00 10.06 -3.90
C CYS A 46 5.15 11.33 -3.05
N MET A 47 5.60 11.21 -1.80
CA MET A 47 5.85 12.33 -0.89
C MET A 47 6.96 13.25 -1.43
N ILE A 48 8.05 12.68 -1.95
CA ILE A 48 9.12 13.45 -2.61
C ILE A 48 8.57 14.23 -3.79
N GLY A 49 7.72 13.60 -4.62
CA GLY A 49 7.04 14.28 -5.72
C GLY A 49 6.19 15.47 -5.27
N CYS A 50 5.43 15.33 -4.17
CA CYS A 50 4.69 16.45 -3.56
C CYS A 50 5.62 17.58 -3.11
N ILE A 51 6.72 17.25 -2.40
CA ILE A 51 7.68 18.25 -1.91
C ILE A 51 8.28 19.03 -3.07
N VAL A 52 8.74 18.34 -4.12
CA VAL A 52 9.30 18.98 -5.32
C VAL A 52 8.29 19.95 -5.96
N LEU A 53 7.01 19.55 -6.05
CA LEU A 53 5.97 20.39 -6.62
C LEU A 53 5.73 21.67 -5.82
N VAL A 54 5.74 21.57 -4.48
CA VAL A 54 5.56 22.72 -3.58
C VAL A 54 6.79 23.64 -3.63
N SER A 55 8.00 23.08 -3.53
CA SER A 55 9.24 23.85 -3.51
C SER A 55 9.55 24.57 -4.82
N THR A 56 9.04 24.08 -5.95
CA THR A 56 9.24 24.69 -7.29
C THR A 56 8.10 25.59 -7.74
N ASN A 57 7.16 25.94 -6.85
CA ASN A 57 5.97 26.74 -7.17
C ASN A 57 5.24 26.21 -8.43
N LEU A 58 4.95 24.91 -8.48
CA LEU A 58 4.28 24.21 -9.59
C LEU A 58 5.04 24.14 -10.94
N SER A 59 6.20 24.78 -11.08
CA SER A 59 7.02 24.71 -12.30
C SER A 59 7.60 23.30 -12.52
N GLY A 60 7.88 22.55 -11.44
CA GLY A 60 8.43 21.20 -11.46
C GLY A 60 7.40 20.08 -11.69
N THR A 61 6.25 20.36 -12.32
CA THR A 61 5.12 19.41 -12.46
C THR A 61 5.55 18.08 -13.09
N PHE A 62 6.37 18.11 -14.15
CA PHE A 62 6.87 16.90 -14.81
C PHE A 62 7.73 16.03 -13.88
N ILE A 63 8.61 16.65 -13.09
CA ILE A 63 9.49 15.95 -12.14
C ILE A 63 8.65 15.33 -11.03
N ALA A 64 7.70 16.08 -10.48
CA ALA A 64 6.78 15.60 -9.45
C ALA A 64 5.98 14.37 -9.93
N LEU A 65 5.42 14.44 -11.15
CA LEU A 65 4.69 13.32 -11.76
C LEU A 65 5.60 12.12 -12.03
N LEU A 66 6.85 12.33 -12.42
CA LEU A 66 7.83 11.27 -12.62
C LEU A 66 8.12 10.53 -11.31
N PHE A 67 8.26 11.24 -10.19
CA PHE A 67 8.40 10.61 -8.87
C PHE A 67 7.17 9.78 -8.48
N VAL A 68 5.97 10.30 -8.69
CA VAL A 68 4.72 9.56 -8.44
C VAL A 68 4.66 8.31 -9.33
N PHE A 69 5.01 8.45 -10.61
CA PHE A 69 5.06 7.33 -11.55
C PHE A 69 6.02 6.23 -11.09
N ILE A 70 7.25 6.59 -10.69
CA ILE A 70 8.21 5.64 -10.12
C ILE A 70 7.62 4.94 -8.89
N GLY A 71 6.99 5.68 -7.97
CA GLY A 71 6.31 5.11 -6.82
C GLY A 71 5.26 4.07 -7.22
N THR A 72 4.43 4.37 -8.23
CA THR A 72 3.43 3.42 -8.73
C THR A 72 4.04 2.17 -9.39
N LEU A 73 5.18 2.32 -10.08
CA LEU A 73 5.88 1.19 -10.69
C LEU A 73 6.49 0.23 -9.65
N ILE A 74 6.89 0.76 -8.49
CA ILE A 74 7.40 -0.03 -7.37
C ILE A 74 6.25 -0.79 -6.68
N ASN A 75 5.06 -0.19 -6.60
CA ASN A 75 3.89 -0.83 -5.99
C ASN A 75 3.19 -1.85 -6.93
N LYS A 76 3.97 -2.77 -7.52
CA LYS A 76 3.43 -3.88 -8.30
C LYS A 76 2.93 -4.98 -7.38
N LYS A 77 1.74 -5.51 -7.69
CA LYS A 77 1.13 -6.61 -6.94
C LYS A 77 1.87 -7.92 -7.23
N GLY A 78 2.64 -8.42 -6.26
CA GLY A 78 3.31 -9.73 -6.35
C GLY A 78 2.35 -10.93 -6.23
N LYS A 79 2.88 -12.15 -6.36
CA LYS A 79 2.15 -13.40 -6.03
C LYS A 79 1.75 -13.36 -4.54
N ARG A 80 0.45 -13.33 -4.27
CA ARG A 80 -0.12 -13.31 -2.90
C ARG A 80 -1.02 -14.53 -2.73
N GLU A 81 -1.00 -15.10 -1.52
CA GLU A 81 -1.91 -16.16 -1.15
C GLU A 81 -3.36 -15.66 -1.15
N GLN A 82 -4.27 -16.51 -1.61
CA GLN A 82 -5.70 -16.19 -1.65
C GLN A 82 -6.29 -16.29 -0.24
N VAL A 83 -6.46 -15.15 0.42
CA VAL A 83 -7.07 -15.02 1.76
C VAL A 83 -8.57 -14.69 1.73
N PHE A 84 -9.12 -14.49 0.54
CA PHE A 84 -10.53 -14.14 0.35
C PHE A 84 -11.17 -15.23 -0.50
N THR A 85 -11.87 -16.16 0.14
CA THR A 85 -12.63 -17.22 -0.54
C THR A 85 -14.10 -16.80 -0.69
N THR A 86 -14.67 -16.16 0.32
CA THR A 86 -16.12 -15.84 0.40
C THR A 86 -16.41 -14.37 0.72
N ALA A 87 -15.41 -13.59 1.13
CA ALA A 87 -15.59 -12.19 1.48
C ALA A 87 -16.08 -11.30 0.30
N GLY A 88 -17.14 -10.53 0.53
CA GLY A 88 -17.66 -9.52 -0.41
C GLY A 88 -16.74 -8.30 -0.60
N THR A 89 -17.02 -7.47 -1.60
CA THR A 89 -16.13 -6.38 -2.07
C THR A 89 -15.79 -5.35 -0.99
N PHE A 90 -16.75 -4.93 -0.17
CA PHE A 90 -16.52 -4.00 0.95
C PHE A 90 -15.73 -4.64 2.10
N ALA A 91 -15.94 -5.94 2.35
CA ALA A 91 -15.18 -6.69 3.34
C ALA A 91 -13.70 -6.78 2.93
N ARG A 92 -13.42 -7.01 1.65
CA ARG A 92 -12.06 -7.02 1.07
C ARG A 92 -11.39 -5.65 1.17
N LEU A 93 -12.12 -4.57 0.89
CA LEU A 93 -11.59 -3.20 1.02
C LEU A 93 -11.15 -2.92 2.47
N THR A 94 -11.97 -3.37 3.43
CA THR A 94 -11.73 -3.19 4.87
C THR A 94 -10.62 -4.12 5.41
N GLY A 95 -10.13 -5.08 4.60
CA GLY A 95 -9.17 -6.08 5.03
C GLY A 95 -9.76 -7.14 5.97
N LYS A 96 -11.09 -7.38 5.91
CA LYS A 96 -11.72 -8.53 6.57
C LYS A 96 -11.43 -9.78 5.76
N THR A 97 -10.53 -10.62 6.27
CA THR A 97 -10.20 -11.93 5.69
C THR A 97 -11.05 -13.02 6.31
N ASP A 98 -11.36 -14.06 5.52
CA ASP A 98 -12.07 -15.25 5.98
C ASP A 98 -11.13 -16.17 6.79
N ILE A 99 -9.83 -16.07 6.53
CA ILE A 99 -8.77 -16.78 7.25
C ILE A 99 -8.37 -15.93 8.47
N VAL A 100 -8.53 -16.50 9.67
CA VAL A 100 -8.00 -16.00 10.93
C VAL A 100 -6.89 -16.96 11.35
N ARG A 101 -5.71 -16.43 11.67
CA ARG A 101 -4.60 -17.23 12.18
C ARG A 101 -5.04 -17.98 13.44
N ASP A 102 -5.02 -19.32 13.43
CA ASP A 102 -5.17 -20.09 14.67
C ASP A 102 -3.90 -19.88 15.50
N VAL A 103 -4.06 -19.26 16.66
CA VAL A 103 -2.96 -18.91 17.57
C VAL A 103 -2.46 -20.15 18.32
N ARG A 104 -3.14 -21.30 18.23
CA ARG A 104 -2.88 -22.50 19.04
C ARG A 104 -1.71 -23.40 18.61
N LYS A 105 -0.93 -23.08 17.59
CA LYS A 105 0.19 -23.93 17.14
C LYS A 105 1.55 -23.28 17.39
N LYS A 106 1.80 -22.83 18.64
CA LYS A 106 3.11 -22.32 19.05
C LYS A 106 3.64 -22.93 20.36
N ASP A 107 2.94 -23.90 20.95
CA ASP A 107 3.28 -24.43 22.28
C ASP A 107 3.64 -25.94 22.27
N ASP A 108 4.14 -26.46 21.13
CA ASP A 108 4.65 -27.84 21.02
C ASP A 108 6.10 -27.84 20.52
N PHE A 109 7.03 -27.31 21.32
CA PHE A 109 8.49 -27.58 21.21
C PHE A 109 9.16 -27.44 22.57
#